data_AF-A0A1Y3VJR1-F1
#
_entry.id   AF-A0A1Y3VJR1-F1
#
_cell.length_a   1.000
_cell.length_b   1.000
_cell.length_c   1.000
_cell.angle_alpha   90.00
_cell.angle_beta   90.00
_cell.angle_gamma   90.00
#
_symmetry.space_group_name_H-M   'P 1'
#
loop_
_entity.id
_entity.type
_entity.pdbx_description
1 polymer ?
#
loop_
_entity_poly.entity_id
_entity_poly.type
_entity_poly.pdbx_seq_one_letter_code
_entity_poly.pdbx_strand_id
1 'polypeptide(L)'
;MKTFLFMLQIKIDSDSKVIAIYYLNDEKEGWIQIDSIPEPEQIEGKLPVMYYRNGAIEYEYEDVPPTPEPDPIPEPESSYEDQVVALIRERYSADDELAILRQRDTKPEEFEQYFHYCEACKAKVKQKLGMV
;
A
#
# COMPACT_ATOMS: atom_id res chain seq x y z
N MET A 1 -40.74 14.81 -13.53
CA MET A 1 -40.15 13.47 -13.36
C MET A 1 -39.88 13.31 -11.87
N LYS A 2 -40.67 12.50 -11.15
CA LYS A 2 -40.48 12.30 -9.70
C LYS A 2 -39.39 11.24 -9.52
N THR A 3 -38.24 11.63 -9.00
CA THR A 3 -37.20 10.70 -8.56
C THR A 3 -37.72 9.99 -7.32
N PHE A 4 -38.03 8.70 -7.42
CA PHE A 4 -38.34 7.87 -6.27
C PHE A 4 -37.02 7.52 -5.57
N LEU A 5 -36.83 8.04 -4.36
CA LEU A 5 -35.70 7.70 -3.51
C LEU A 5 -36.00 6.33 -2.88
N PHE A 6 -35.39 5.27 -3.39
CA PHE A 6 -35.44 3.96 -2.75
C PHE A 6 -34.51 3.99 -1.53
N MET A 7 -35.07 3.92 -0.33
CA MET A 7 -34.30 3.86 0.91
C MET A 7 -34.34 2.41 1.43
N LEU A 8 -33.19 1.74 1.47
CA LEU A 8 -33.04 0.42 2.07
C LEU A 8 -32.56 0.59 3.51
N GLN A 9 -33.37 0.17 4.49
CA GLN A 9 -32.98 0.18 5.90
C GLN A 9 -32.68 -1.25 6.35
N ILE A 10 -31.44 -1.50 6.79
CA ILE A 10 -31.00 -2.78 7.35
C ILE A 10 -30.90 -2.62 8.86
N LYS A 11 -31.69 -3.39 9.62
CA LYS A 11 -31.56 -3.46 11.09
C LYS A 11 -30.96 -4.81 11.48
N ILE A 12 -29.95 -4.78 12.35
CA ILE A 12 -29.31 -5.99 12.90
C ILE A 12 -29.62 -6.02 14.40
N ASP A 13 -30.24 -7.08 14.88
CA ASP A 13 -30.50 -7.29 16.31
C ASP A 13 -29.35 -8.07 16.98
N SER A 14 -29.31 -8.03 18.30
CA SER A 14 -28.44 -8.78 19.22
C SER A 14 -28.44 -10.30 19.00
N ASP A 15 -29.51 -10.86 18.41
CA ASP A 15 -29.62 -12.27 18.01
C ASP A 15 -29.10 -12.54 16.58
N SER A 16 -28.30 -11.65 15.98
CA SER A 16 -27.80 -11.82 14.60
C SER A 16 -28.92 -11.91 13.55
N LYS A 17 -30.04 -11.24 13.81
CA LYS A 17 -31.20 -11.19 12.90
C LYS A 17 -31.12 -9.95 12.02
N VAL A 18 -31.18 -10.12 10.70
CA VAL A 18 -31.16 -9.01 9.73
C VAL A 18 -32.58 -8.73 9.22
N ILE A 19 -33.04 -7.49 9.37
CA ILE A 19 -34.30 -6.99 8.80
C ILE A 19 -33.97 -6.15 7.57
N ALA A 20 -34.42 -6.58 6.39
CA ALA A 20 -34.40 -5.76 5.18
C ALA A 20 -35.80 -5.15 4.96
N ILE A 21 -35.93 -3.82 5.10
CA ILE A 21 -37.18 -3.10 4.84
C ILE A 21 -37.13 -2.52 3.42
N TYR A 22 -38.04 -2.96 2.54
CA TYR A 22 -38.20 -2.42 1.18
C TYR A 22 -39.41 -1.48 1.11
N TYR A 23 -39.22 -0.22 0.71
CA TYR A 23 -40.33 0.70 0.47
C TYR A 23 -40.68 0.78 -1.01
N LEU A 24 -41.72 0.05 -1.43
CA LEU A 24 -42.30 0.18 -2.77
C LEU A 24 -43.82 0.41 -2.79
N ASN A 25 -44.52 0.20 -1.66
CA ASN A 25 -45.86 0.71 -1.30
C ASN A 25 -46.46 -0.03 -0.09
N ASP A 26 -45.89 -1.17 0.32
CA ASP A 26 -46.23 -1.91 1.56
C ASP A 26 -44.93 -2.30 2.29
N GLU A 27 -44.93 -2.21 3.63
CA GLU A 27 -43.80 -2.61 4.49
C GLU A 27 -43.73 -4.14 4.54
N LYS A 28 -42.73 -4.74 3.88
CA LYS A 28 -42.44 -6.17 4.00
C LYS A 28 -41.22 -6.36 4.90
N GLU A 29 -41.44 -6.91 6.08
CA GLU A 29 -40.39 -7.37 6.98
C GLU A 29 -40.02 -8.82 6.61
N GLY A 30 -38.75 -9.03 6.25
CA GLY A 30 -38.19 -10.37 6.04
C GLY A 30 -37.04 -10.61 7.01
N TRP A 31 -37.09 -11.73 7.73
CA TRP A 31 -36.04 -12.16 8.65
C TRP A 31 -35.11 -13.15 7.95
N ILE A 32 -33.82 -12.88 7.98
CA ILE A 32 -32.78 -13.86 7.61
C ILE A 32 -31.93 -14.10 8.85
N GLN A 33 -31.84 -15.36 9.28
CA GLN A 33 -30.86 -15.78 10.28
C GLN A 33 -29.50 -15.88 9.61
N ILE A 34 -28.47 -15.26 10.20
CA ILE A 34 -27.10 -15.29 9.64
C ILE A 34 -26.63 -16.73 9.45
N ASP A 35 -26.92 -17.64 10.39
CA ASP A 35 -26.55 -19.05 10.32
C ASP A 35 -27.28 -19.85 9.22
N SER A 36 -28.30 -19.28 8.60
CA SER A 36 -29.04 -19.88 7.48
C SER A 36 -28.59 -19.36 6.11
N ILE A 37 -27.60 -18.46 6.07
CA ILE A 37 -27.00 -17.97 4.82
C ILE A 37 -26.06 -19.07 4.30
N PRO A 38 -26.34 -19.67 3.13
CA PRO A 38 -25.44 -20.68 2.56
C PRO A 38 -24.12 -20.02 2.12
N GLU A 39 -22.99 -20.68 2.33
CA GLU A 39 -21.72 -20.20 1.78
C GLU A 39 -21.72 -20.31 0.25
N PRO A 40 -21.29 -19.26 -0.50
CA PRO A 40 -21.19 -19.34 -1.95
C PRO A 40 -20.03 -20.22 -2.40
N GLU A 41 -20.17 -20.84 -3.57
CA GLU A 41 -19.07 -21.54 -4.25
C GLU A 41 -17.98 -20.54 -4.62
N GLN A 42 -16.72 -20.90 -4.40
CA GLN A 42 -15.57 -20.06 -4.75
C GLN A 42 -15.15 -20.37 -6.19
N ILE A 43 -15.56 -19.53 -7.13
CA ILE A 43 -15.22 -19.66 -8.55
C ILE A 43 -14.06 -18.71 -8.87
N GLU A 44 -12.98 -19.22 -9.45
CA GLU A 44 -11.80 -18.43 -9.82
C GLU A 44 -12.18 -17.26 -10.75
N GLY A 45 -11.73 -16.06 -10.41
CA GLY A 45 -11.99 -14.85 -11.19
C GLY A 45 -13.43 -14.31 -11.11
N LYS A 46 -14.27 -14.88 -10.23
CA LYS A 46 -15.66 -14.42 -10.02
C LYS A 46 -15.91 -13.92 -8.60
N LEU A 47 -16.78 -12.93 -8.47
CA LEU A 47 -17.29 -12.40 -7.20
C LEU A 47 -18.73 -12.91 -6.99
N PRO A 48 -19.02 -13.63 -5.89
CA PRO A 48 -20.39 -14.00 -5.56
C PRO A 48 -21.17 -12.80 -5.02
N VAL A 49 -22.22 -12.42 -5.73
CA VAL A 49 -23.18 -11.36 -5.37
C VAL A 49 -24.46 -12.00 -4.84
N MET A 50 -24.77 -11.73 -3.58
CA MET A 50 -25.92 -12.31 -2.88
C MET A 50 -27.21 -11.55 -3.19
N TYR A 51 -28.24 -12.26 -3.62
CA TYR A 51 -29.59 -11.76 -3.83
C TYR A 51 -30.60 -12.53 -2.97
N TYR A 52 -31.61 -11.83 -2.45
CA TYR A 52 -32.75 -12.45 -1.79
C TYR A 52 -33.97 -12.40 -2.72
N ARG A 53 -34.41 -13.54 -3.25
CA ARG A 53 -35.49 -13.65 -4.23
C ARG A 53 -36.40 -14.81 -3.86
N ASN A 54 -37.71 -14.60 -3.95
CA ASN A 54 -38.73 -15.64 -3.68
C ASN A 54 -38.57 -16.38 -2.33
N GLY A 55 -38.03 -15.71 -1.31
CA GLY A 55 -37.83 -16.30 0.02
C GLY A 55 -36.54 -17.11 0.18
N ALA A 56 -35.68 -17.15 -0.85
CA ALA A 56 -34.41 -17.86 -0.84
C ALA A 56 -33.23 -16.92 -1.16
N ILE A 57 -32.04 -17.34 -0.71
CA ILE A 57 -30.77 -16.68 -1.05
C ILE A 57 -30.24 -17.32 -2.33
N GLU A 58 -29.92 -16.49 -3.30
CA GLU A 58 -29.32 -16.87 -4.58
C GLU A 58 -28.01 -16.10 -4.77
N TYR A 59 -26.98 -16.75 -5.31
CA TYR A 59 -25.71 -16.10 -5.68
C TYR A 59 -25.61 -15.99 -7.19
N GLU A 60 -25.31 -14.78 -7.68
CA GLU A 60 -24.86 -14.56 -9.06
C GLU A 60 -23.36 -14.27 -9.05
N TYR A 61 -22.65 -14.60 -10.14
CA TYR A 61 -21.19 -14.54 -10.20
C TYR A 61 -20.73 -13.53 -11.24
N GLU A 62 -20.25 -12.40 -10.77
CA GLU A 62 -19.72 -11.33 -11.62
C GLU A 62 -18.22 -11.49 -11.83
N ASP A 63 -17.68 -11.02 -12.96
CA ASP A 63 -16.23 -11.00 -13.16
C ASP A 63 -15.55 -10.08 -12.15
N VAL A 64 -14.45 -10.54 -11.56
CA VAL A 64 -13.59 -9.66 -10.74
C VAL A 64 -13.16 -8.51 -11.65
N PRO A 65 -13.50 -7.25 -11.32
CA PRO A 65 -13.07 -6.13 -12.15
C PRO A 65 -11.54 -6.14 -12.21
N PRO A 66 -10.94 -5.81 -13.38
CA PRO A 66 -9.50 -5.71 -13.46
C PRO A 66 -9.02 -4.70 -12.43
N THR A 67 -8.22 -5.14 -11.48
CA THR A 67 -7.54 -4.22 -10.56
C THR A 67 -6.71 -3.27 -11.42
N PRO A 68 -6.88 -1.94 -11.28
CA PRO A 68 -5.98 -1.01 -11.94
C PRO A 68 -4.56 -1.34 -11.45
N GLU A 69 -3.65 -1.56 -12.39
CA GLU A 69 -2.23 -1.64 -12.05
C GLU A 69 -1.88 -0.36 -11.30
N PRO A 70 -1.31 -0.43 -10.09
CA PRO A 70 -0.91 0.78 -9.39
C PRO A 70 0.13 1.48 -10.26
N ASP A 71 -0.02 2.80 -10.43
CA ASP A 71 1.03 3.59 -11.05
C ASP A 71 2.36 3.32 -10.32
N PRO A 72 3.48 3.19 -11.05
CA PRO A 72 4.78 2.99 -10.42
C PRO A 72 5.02 4.12 -9.42
N ILE A 73 5.17 3.76 -8.15
CA ILE A 73 5.50 4.70 -7.09
C ILE A 73 6.88 5.28 -7.46
N PRO A 74 7.04 6.61 -7.59
CA PRO A 74 8.34 7.19 -7.88
C PRO A 74 9.33 6.78 -6.79
N GLU A 75 10.49 6.26 -7.19
CA GLU A 75 11.55 5.97 -6.23
C GLU A 75 11.91 7.25 -5.47
N PRO A 76 12.02 7.21 -4.13
CA PRO A 76 12.39 8.38 -3.37
C PRO A 76 13.76 8.88 -3.83
N GLU A 77 13.89 10.19 -4.05
CA GLU A 77 15.17 10.79 -4.41
C GLU A 77 16.21 10.49 -3.32
N SER A 78 17.36 9.94 -3.72
CA SER A 78 18.47 9.66 -2.80
C SER A 78 18.92 10.94 -2.11
N SER A 79 19.07 10.91 -0.79
CA SER A 79 19.51 12.07 0.00
C SER A 79 20.91 12.55 -0.44
N TYR A 80 21.27 13.77 -0.04
CA TYR A 80 22.63 14.29 -0.26
C TYR A 80 23.68 13.34 0.32
N GLU A 81 23.45 12.87 1.54
CA GLU A 81 24.32 11.95 2.28
C GLU A 81 24.48 10.62 1.53
N ASP A 82 23.39 10.05 1.03
CA ASP A 82 23.43 8.79 0.29
C ASP A 82 24.23 8.92 -1.00
N GLN A 83 24.10 10.04 -1.71
CA GLN A 83 24.87 10.30 -2.93
C GLN A 83 26.36 10.50 -2.62
N VAL A 84 26.71 11.15 -1.50
CA VAL A 84 28.11 11.28 -1.07
C VAL A 84 28.68 9.91 -0.70
N VAL A 85 27.95 9.10 0.04
CA VAL A 85 28.36 7.73 0.40
C VAL A 85 28.53 6.88 -0.86
N ALA A 86 27.61 6.94 -1.81
CA ALA A 86 27.72 6.22 -3.07
C ALA A 86 29.02 6.56 -3.83
N LEU A 87 29.40 7.83 -3.88
CA LEU A 87 30.68 8.24 -4.46
C LEU A 87 31.88 7.71 -3.66
N ILE A 88 31.84 7.75 -2.34
CA ILE A 88 32.93 7.22 -1.51
C ILE A 88 33.10 5.71 -1.75
N ARG A 89 31.98 4.98 -1.93
CA ARG A 89 31.93 3.55 -2.21
C ARG A 89 32.51 3.15 -3.58
N GLU A 90 32.69 4.10 -4.50
CA GLU A 90 33.44 3.84 -5.75
C GLU A 90 34.91 3.51 -5.49
N ARG A 91 35.47 3.97 -4.37
CA ARG A 91 36.89 3.81 -4.03
C ARG A 91 37.16 3.04 -2.73
N TYR A 92 36.31 3.19 -1.72
CA TYR A 92 36.52 2.60 -0.40
C TYR A 92 35.30 1.78 0.04
N SER A 93 35.54 0.52 0.42
CA SER A 93 34.53 -0.27 1.13
C SER A 93 34.32 0.27 2.55
N ALA A 94 33.23 -0.14 3.20
CA ALA A 94 32.97 0.26 4.59
C ALA A 94 34.08 -0.22 5.55
N ASP A 95 34.66 -1.39 5.28
CA ASP A 95 35.75 -1.95 6.08
C ASP A 95 37.06 -1.18 5.87
N ASP A 96 37.34 -0.72 4.64
CA ASP A 96 38.51 0.13 4.35
C ASP A 96 38.43 1.44 5.12
N GLU A 97 37.28 2.12 5.09
CA GLU A 97 37.07 3.34 5.84
C GLU A 97 37.29 3.13 7.35
N LEU A 98 36.72 2.05 7.89
CA LEU A 98 36.87 1.74 9.31
C LEU A 98 38.34 1.48 9.69
N ALA A 99 39.10 0.81 8.81
CA ALA A 99 40.52 0.57 9.00
C ALA A 99 41.32 1.89 8.98
N ILE A 100 41.07 2.76 7.99
CA ILE A 100 41.71 4.08 7.87
C ILE A 100 41.41 4.94 9.10
N LEU A 101 40.14 4.98 9.55
CA LEU A 101 39.72 5.75 10.71
C LEU A 101 40.39 5.29 12.01
N ARG A 102 40.58 3.98 12.20
CA ARG A 102 41.29 3.41 13.36
C ARG A 102 42.79 3.70 13.34
N GLN A 103 43.37 3.85 12.15
CA GLN A 103 44.79 4.13 11.97
C GLN A 103 45.11 5.61 11.85
N ARG A 104 44.12 6.52 11.99
CA ARG A 104 44.26 7.97 11.82
C ARG A 104 45.53 8.54 12.45
N ASP A 105 45.81 8.18 13.70
CA ASP A 105 46.92 8.76 14.46
C ASP A 105 48.26 8.03 14.19
N THR A 106 48.21 6.80 13.66
CA THR A 106 49.41 5.99 13.33
C THR A 106 49.85 6.16 11.87
N LYS A 107 48.91 6.50 10.99
CA LYS A 107 49.10 6.70 9.55
C LYS A 107 48.36 7.97 9.07
N PRO A 108 48.83 9.17 9.47
CA PRO A 108 48.14 10.42 9.18
C PRO A 108 48.03 10.70 7.67
N GLU A 109 49.00 10.27 6.87
CA GLU A 109 49.00 10.45 5.40
C GLU A 109 47.86 9.67 4.72
N GLU A 110 47.60 8.42 5.13
CA GLU A 110 46.48 7.62 4.59
C GLU A 110 45.14 8.25 4.97
N PHE A 111 45.03 8.76 6.20
CA PHE A 111 43.84 9.47 6.65
C PHE A 111 43.63 10.80 5.90
N GLU A 112 44.69 11.58 5.68
CA GLU A 112 44.61 12.85 4.95
C GLU A 112 44.16 12.64 3.50
N GLN A 113 44.67 11.61 2.83
CA GLN A 113 44.20 11.23 1.49
C GLN A 113 42.72 10.85 1.46
N TYR A 114 42.27 10.06 2.43
CA TYR A 114 40.86 9.71 2.59
C TYR A 114 39.99 10.95 2.85
N PHE A 115 40.44 11.84 3.74
CA PHE A 115 39.73 13.07 4.08
C PHE A 115 39.56 13.98 2.85
N HIS A 116 40.63 14.21 2.08
CA HIS A 116 40.56 15.00 0.85
C HIS A 116 39.60 14.40 -0.18
N TYR A 117 39.59 13.07 -0.30
CA TYR A 117 38.65 12.40 -1.19
C TYR A 117 37.20 12.59 -0.74
N CYS A 118 36.90 12.47 0.55
CA CYS A 118 35.57 12.71 1.10
C CYS A 118 35.08 14.14 0.82
N GLU A 119 35.95 15.15 1.00
CA GLU A 119 35.61 16.55 0.70
C GLU A 119 35.37 16.77 -0.81
N ALA A 120 36.15 16.12 -1.67
CA ALA A 120 35.92 16.17 -3.11
C ALA A 120 34.58 15.52 -3.51
N CYS A 121 34.21 14.38 -2.91
CA CYS A 121 32.90 13.75 -3.10
C CYS A 121 31.76 14.69 -2.70
N LYS A 122 31.87 15.33 -1.52
CA LYS A 122 30.89 16.31 -1.04
C LYS A 122 30.72 17.48 -2.01
N ALA A 123 31.82 18.02 -2.54
CA ALA A 123 31.79 19.11 -3.51
C ALA A 123 31.10 18.69 -4.82
N LYS A 124 31.41 17.49 -5.33
CA LYS A 124 30.80 16.93 -6.54
C LYS A 124 29.28 16.77 -6.40
N VAL A 125 28.78 16.28 -5.27
CA VAL A 125 27.34 16.16 -5.03
C VAL A 125 26.69 17.54 -4.88
N LYS A 126 27.30 18.47 -4.15
CA LYS A 126 26.77 19.84 -4.03
C LYS A 126 26.63 20.51 -5.40
N GLN A 127 27.63 20.36 -6.28
CA GLN A 127 27.57 20.88 -7.65
C GLN A 127 26.45 20.22 -8.46
N LYS A 128 26.31 18.90 -8.37
CA LYS A 128 25.24 18.15 -9.04
C LYS A 128 23.84 18.61 -8.59
N LEU A 129 23.69 18.97 -7.31
CA LEU A 129 22.42 19.42 -6.73
C LEU A 129 22.22 20.94 -6.76
N GLY A 130 23.14 21.72 -7.33
CA GLY A 130 23.04 23.19 -7.39
C GLY A 130 23.13 23.88 -6.03
N MET A 131 23.83 23.28 -5.05
CA MET A 131 24.02 23.81 -3.69
C MET A 131 25.27 24.70 -3.56
N VAL A 132 25.92 25.05 -4.67
CA VAL A 132 27.17 25.82 -4.78
C VAL A 132 27.16 26.73 -6.00
#